data_AF-A0A2U0D6S5-F1
#
_entry.id   AF-A0A2U0D6S5-F1
#
_cell.length_a   1.000
_cell.length_b   1.000
_cell.length_c   1.000
_cell.angle_alpha   90.00
_cell.angle_beta   90.00
_cell.angle_gamma   90.00
#
_symmetry.space_group_name_H-M   'P 1'
#
loop_
_entity.id
_entity.type
_entity.pdbx_description
1 polymer ?
#
loop_
_entity_poly.entity_id
_entity_poly.type
_entity_poly.pdbx_seq_one_letter_code
_entity_poly.pdbx_strand_id
1 'polypeptide(L)'
;DSPKNELVPSKKATGMGYLLYTRDKISNKSCGIINDDYFVVNIKTFTESLHHNSCLHKKISIDSEGNIKNCPSMPHSFGNIKDTTLEKALAHPDFKKYWNLTKDEIEVCKDCEFRYICTDCRAYTERTHTNAEGLDISKPLKCGYNPYTGEWQEWSTNPLKEKAIKYYGMEEWVKKN
;
A
#
# COMPACT_ATOMS: atom_id res chain seq x y z
N ASP A 1 8.80 1.56 22.90
CA ASP A 1 9.36 0.44 22.11
C ASP A 1 9.62 -0.75 23.01
N SER A 2 9.24 -1.95 22.59
CA SER A 2 9.53 -3.19 23.32
C SER A 2 11.03 -3.51 23.25
N PRO A 3 11.67 -4.08 24.28
CA PRO A 3 13.07 -4.51 24.20
C PRO A 3 13.29 -5.72 23.29
N LYS A 4 12.24 -6.46 22.93
CA LYS A 4 12.31 -7.65 22.07
C LYS A 4 11.03 -7.85 21.26
N ASN A 5 11.16 -8.56 20.14
CA ASN A 5 10.01 -9.06 19.39
C ASN A 5 9.50 -10.31 20.11
N GLU A 6 8.22 -10.32 20.50
CA GLU A 6 7.63 -11.43 21.25
C GLU A 6 6.13 -11.51 20.96
N LEU A 7 5.63 -12.71 20.69
CA LEU A 7 4.20 -13.01 20.63
C LEU A 7 3.80 -13.72 21.91
N VAL A 8 2.92 -13.10 22.70
CA VAL A 8 2.36 -13.67 23.92
C VAL A 8 0.93 -14.11 23.62
N PRO A 9 0.69 -15.43 23.44
CA PRO A 9 -0.65 -15.95 23.19
C PRO A 9 -1.51 -15.89 24.46
N SER A 10 -2.83 -16.02 24.31
CA SER A 10 -3.72 -16.15 25.46
C SER A 10 -3.37 -17.38 26.31
N LYS A 11 -3.31 -17.20 27.64
CA LYS A 11 -3.08 -18.29 28.58
C LYS A 11 -4.29 -19.21 28.76
N LYS A 12 -5.47 -18.81 28.28
CA LYS A 12 -6.69 -19.62 28.33
C LYS A 12 -6.80 -20.43 27.04
N ALA A 13 -7.08 -21.72 27.16
CA ALA A 13 -7.31 -22.61 26.01
C ALA A 13 -8.43 -22.13 25.06
N THR A 14 -9.36 -21.31 25.57
CA THR A 14 -10.46 -20.70 24.80
C THR A 14 -10.31 -19.19 24.61
N GLY A 15 -9.20 -18.60 25.06
CA GLY A 15 -9.00 -17.17 24.98
C GLY A 15 -8.61 -16.73 23.57
N MET A 16 -9.40 -15.86 22.95
CA MET A 16 -9.04 -15.22 21.70
C MET A 16 -8.09 -14.05 21.93
N GLY A 17 -7.08 -13.90 21.07
CA GLY A 17 -6.14 -12.77 21.07
C GLY A 17 -4.70 -13.13 21.46
N TYR A 18 -3.76 -12.31 20.98
CA TYR A 18 -2.34 -12.36 21.31
C TYR A 18 -1.82 -10.93 21.53
N LEU A 19 -0.83 -10.77 22.41
CA LEU A 19 -0.05 -9.54 22.51
C LEU A 19 1.19 -9.67 21.63
N LEU A 20 1.36 -8.76 20.69
CA LEU A 20 2.57 -8.67 19.87
C LEU A 20 3.43 -7.51 20.39
N TYR A 21 4.61 -7.85 20.88
CA TYR A 21 5.68 -6.91 21.17
C TYR A 21 6.59 -6.82 19.96
N THR A 22 6.92 -5.60 19.54
CA THR A 22 7.90 -5.36 18.47
C THR A 22 8.85 -4.22 18.83
N ARG A 23 10.09 -4.36 18.38
CA ARG A 23 11.13 -3.31 18.34
C ARG A 23 10.95 -2.38 17.15
N ASP A 24 10.13 -2.78 16.18
CA ASP A 24 9.92 -2.03 14.96
C ASP A 24 9.22 -0.72 15.29
N LYS A 25 9.81 0.38 14.83
CA LYS A 25 9.15 1.69 14.95
C LYS A 25 7.99 1.73 13.98
N ILE A 26 6.80 1.97 14.52
CA ILE A 26 5.60 2.16 13.71
C ILE A 26 5.74 3.48 12.95
N SER A 27 5.66 3.40 11.62
CA SER A 27 5.76 4.54 10.72
C SER A 27 4.73 4.40 9.61
N ASN A 28 4.34 5.51 8.98
CA ASN A 28 3.59 5.48 7.71
C ASN A 28 4.34 4.69 6.61
N LYS A 29 5.67 4.59 6.72
CA LYS A 29 6.54 3.76 5.88
C LYS A 29 6.37 2.27 6.13
N SER A 30 5.62 1.82 7.12
CA SER A 30 5.32 0.39 7.33
C SER A 30 4.15 -0.11 6.47
N CYS A 31 3.37 0.79 5.86
CA CYS A 31 2.21 0.44 5.03
C CYS A 31 2.61 -0.12 3.65
N GLY A 32 1.68 -0.81 2.98
CA GLY A 32 1.80 -1.15 1.56
C GLY A 32 2.64 -2.38 1.25
N ILE A 33 2.98 -3.18 2.26
CA ILE A 33 3.60 -4.50 2.08
C ILE A 33 2.59 -5.41 1.38
N ILE A 34 3.01 -6.03 0.28
CA ILE A 34 2.20 -7.00 -0.45
C ILE A 34 2.78 -8.38 -0.13
N ASN A 35 1.96 -9.24 0.46
CA ASN A 35 2.30 -10.61 0.83
C ASN A 35 1.02 -11.45 0.72
N ASP A 36 1.16 -12.72 0.35
CA ASP A 36 0.06 -13.66 0.14
C ASP A 36 -0.74 -13.97 1.43
N ASP A 37 -0.09 -13.92 2.61
CA ASP A 37 -0.76 -14.04 3.91
C ASP A 37 -1.79 -12.93 4.15
N TYR A 38 -1.68 -11.80 3.45
CA TYR A 38 -2.58 -10.66 3.56
C TYR A 38 -3.69 -10.64 2.50
N PHE A 39 -3.74 -11.62 1.61
CA PHE A 39 -4.79 -11.68 0.60
C PHE A 39 -6.15 -12.03 1.22
N VAL A 40 -7.09 -11.11 1.08
CA VAL A 40 -8.47 -11.31 1.54
C VAL A 40 -9.35 -11.58 0.33
N VAL A 41 -9.65 -12.85 0.09
CA VAL A 41 -10.52 -13.27 -1.00
C VAL A 41 -11.97 -13.16 -0.56
N ASN A 42 -12.68 -12.15 -1.08
CA ASN A 42 -14.14 -12.07 -0.96
C ASN A 42 -14.74 -11.45 -2.22
N ILE A 43 -16.00 -11.80 -2.50
CA ILE A 43 -16.69 -11.37 -3.72
C ILE A 43 -16.67 -9.85 -3.88
N LYS A 44 -16.91 -9.09 -2.80
CA LYS A 44 -16.98 -7.62 -2.87
C LYS A 44 -15.64 -7.03 -3.31
N THR A 45 -14.54 -7.43 -2.67
CA THR A 45 -13.20 -6.97 -3.02
C THR A 45 -12.80 -7.38 -4.43
N PHE A 46 -13.12 -8.63 -4.81
CA PHE A 46 -12.84 -9.13 -6.15
C PHE A 46 -13.58 -8.31 -7.22
N THR A 47 -14.91 -8.18 -7.12
CA THR A 47 -15.70 -7.46 -8.12
C THR A 47 -15.37 -5.97 -8.18
N GLU A 48 -15.01 -5.35 -7.04
CA GLU A 48 -14.55 -3.96 -6.99
C GLU A 48 -13.23 -3.80 -7.76
N SER A 49 -12.30 -4.76 -7.61
CA SER A 49 -10.99 -4.71 -8.28
C SER A 49 -11.04 -4.92 -9.80
N LEU A 50 -12.13 -5.48 -10.34
CA LEU A 50 -12.35 -5.64 -11.78
C LEU A 50 -12.55 -4.29 -12.48
N HIS A 51 -13.05 -3.29 -11.76
CA HIS A 51 -13.47 -2.02 -12.35
C HIS A 51 -12.75 -0.81 -11.75
N HIS A 52 -12.15 -0.98 -10.57
CA HIS A 52 -11.58 0.12 -9.81
C HIS A 52 -10.27 -0.26 -9.11
N ASN A 53 -9.51 0.75 -8.72
CA ASN A 53 -8.28 0.56 -7.96
C ASN A 53 -8.58 0.02 -6.55
N SER A 54 -8.05 -1.15 -6.21
CA SER A 54 -8.25 -1.79 -4.90
C SER A 54 -7.62 -1.02 -3.72
N CYS A 55 -6.62 -0.18 -3.98
CA CYS A 55 -5.92 0.58 -2.96
C CYS A 55 -6.68 1.85 -2.56
N LEU A 56 -7.21 2.62 -3.50
CA LEU A 56 -7.67 4.01 -3.26
C LEU A 56 -9.15 4.28 -3.55
N HIS A 57 -9.85 3.42 -4.31
CA HIS A 57 -11.24 3.68 -4.68
C HIS A 57 -12.14 3.78 -3.43
N LYS A 58 -12.98 4.83 -3.38
CA LYS A 58 -13.89 5.16 -2.26
C LYS A 58 -13.18 5.37 -0.91
N LYS A 59 -11.87 5.61 -0.90
CA LYS A 59 -11.12 5.88 0.34
C LYS A 59 -10.75 7.34 0.47
N ILE A 60 -10.97 7.84 1.68
CA ILE A 60 -10.53 9.14 2.17
C ILE A 60 -9.90 8.91 3.54
N SER A 61 -8.86 9.66 3.84
CA SER A 61 -8.05 9.52 5.04
C SER A 61 -7.60 10.89 5.52
N ILE A 62 -7.25 10.96 6.79
CA ILE A 62 -6.64 12.12 7.41
C ILE A 62 -5.34 11.61 8.05
N ASP A 63 -4.21 12.23 7.72
CA ASP A 63 -2.93 11.85 8.33
C ASP A 63 -2.73 12.48 9.71
N SER A 64 -1.61 12.17 10.36
CA SER A 64 -1.28 12.64 11.71
C SER A 64 -1.14 14.17 11.84
N GLU A 65 -1.00 14.89 10.73
CA GLU A 65 -0.92 16.35 10.68
C GLU A 65 -2.27 17.00 10.33
N GLY A 66 -3.31 16.19 10.11
CA GLY A 66 -4.65 16.65 9.74
C GLY A 66 -4.85 16.82 8.24
N ASN A 67 -3.90 16.41 7.39
CA ASN A 67 -4.03 16.54 5.94
C ASN A 67 -5.01 15.51 5.38
N ILE A 68 -5.92 15.94 4.52
CA ILE A 68 -6.93 15.09 3.88
C ILE A 68 -6.32 14.47 2.62
N LYS A 69 -6.32 13.13 2.52
CA LYS A 69 -5.63 12.34 1.49
C LYS A 69 -6.46 11.11 1.08
N ASN A 70 -6.14 10.45 -0.04
CA ASN A 70 -6.76 9.14 -0.36
C ASN A 70 -6.27 8.01 0.55
N CYS A 71 -5.00 8.09 0.96
CA CYS A 71 -4.34 7.20 1.92
C CYS A 71 -3.33 8.05 2.71
N PRO A 72 -3.09 7.81 4.02
CA PRO A 72 -2.18 8.63 4.82
C PRO A 72 -0.75 8.67 4.26
N SER A 73 -0.34 7.62 3.55
CA SER A 73 0.97 7.52 2.90
C SER A 73 1.05 8.21 1.53
N MET A 74 -0.06 8.71 0.98
CA MET A 74 -0.02 9.45 -0.29
C MET A 74 0.69 10.80 -0.10
N PRO A 75 1.52 11.21 -1.08
CA PRO A 75 2.27 12.47 -0.97
C PRO A 75 1.37 13.69 -1.15
N HIS A 76 0.34 13.59 -1.98
CA HIS A 76 -0.54 14.71 -2.30
C HIS A 76 -1.66 14.86 -1.26
N SER A 77 -1.89 16.09 -0.82
CA SER A 77 -2.94 16.50 0.11
C SER A 77 -4.00 17.33 -0.63
N PHE A 78 -5.26 17.15 -0.26
CA PHE A 78 -6.41 17.86 -0.82
C PHE A 78 -6.99 18.91 0.16
N GLY A 79 -6.20 19.30 1.16
CA GLY A 79 -6.57 20.27 2.20
C GLY A 79 -6.24 19.79 3.60
N ASN A 80 -6.56 20.60 4.62
CA ASN A 80 -6.37 20.22 6.02
C ASN A 80 -7.73 20.25 6.76
N ILE A 81 -7.97 19.30 7.66
CA ILE A 81 -9.26 19.18 8.36
C ILE A 81 -9.59 20.41 9.24
N LYS A 82 -8.59 21.25 9.55
CA LYS A 82 -8.78 22.51 10.28
C LYS A 82 -9.60 23.55 9.51
N ASP A 83 -9.55 23.53 8.16
CA ASP A 83 -10.15 24.56 7.30
C ASP A 83 -10.90 24.01 6.08
N THR A 84 -10.74 22.73 5.77
CA THR A 84 -11.29 22.07 4.59
C THR A 84 -12.25 20.95 5.00
N THR A 85 -13.48 21.01 4.51
CA THR A 85 -14.45 19.92 4.72
C THR A 85 -14.10 18.71 3.84
N LEU A 86 -14.50 17.51 4.26
CA LEU A 86 -14.31 16.30 3.45
C LEU A 86 -15.00 16.40 2.08
N GLU A 87 -16.15 17.06 2.02
CA GLU A 87 -16.88 17.32 0.77
C GLU A 87 -16.06 18.19 -0.19
N LYS A 88 -15.44 19.26 0.31
CA LYS A 88 -14.56 20.12 -0.51
C LYS A 88 -13.34 19.37 -1.01
N ALA A 89 -12.71 18.57 -0.15
CA ALA A 89 -11.58 17.74 -0.54
C ALA A 89 -11.97 16.69 -1.60
N LEU A 90 -13.13 16.05 -1.46
CA LEU A 90 -13.65 15.05 -2.40
C LEU A 90 -14.04 15.67 -3.76
N ALA A 91 -14.43 16.95 -3.77
CA ALA A 91 -14.74 17.71 -4.97
C ALA A 91 -13.49 18.16 -5.74
N HIS A 92 -12.29 18.03 -5.17
CA HIS A 92 -11.05 18.36 -5.87
C HIS A 92 -10.90 17.47 -7.13
N PRO A 93 -10.61 18.04 -8.32
CA PRO A 93 -10.55 17.29 -9.57
C PRO A 93 -9.61 16.07 -9.52
N ASP A 94 -8.44 16.25 -8.90
CA ASP A 94 -7.43 15.20 -8.80
C ASP A 94 -7.73 14.14 -7.73
N PHE A 95 -8.75 14.32 -6.89
CA PHE A 95 -9.02 13.39 -5.78
C PHE A 95 -9.29 11.98 -6.27
N LYS A 96 -9.99 11.87 -7.41
CA LYS A 96 -10.45 10.60 -7.97
C LYS A 96 -9.54 10.08 -9.09
N LYS A 97 -8.40 10.72 -9.36
CA LYS A 97 -7.53 10.39 -10.51
C LYS A 97 -7.11 8.92 -10.56
N TYR A 98 -6.87 8.30 -9.40
CA TYR A 98 -6.47 6.90 -9.30
C TYR A 98 -7.64 5.93 -9.12
N TRP A 99 -8.90 6.40 -8.96
CA TRP A 99 -10.02 5.53 -8.61
C TRP A 99 -10.27 4.44 -9.63
N ASN A 100 -10.05 4.74 -10.90
CA ASN A 100 -10.30 3.81 -12.00
C ASN A 100 -9.02 3.20 -12.57
N LEU A 101 -7.84 3.45 -11.96
CA LEU A 101 -6.60 2.80 -12.38
C LEU A 101 -6.61 1.34 -11.88
N THR A 102 -7.08 0.45 -12.73
CA THR A 102 -7.20 -0.98 -12.42
C THR A 102 -5.83 -1.65 -12.50
N LYS A 103 -5.71 -2.87 -11.98
CA LYS A 103 -4.46 -3.64 -12.14
C LYS A 103 -4.24 -4.12 -13.56
N ASP A 104 -5.26 -4.08 -14.42
CA ASP A 104 -5.13 -4.41 -15.84
C ASP A 104 -4.32 -3.33 -16.60
N GLU A 105 -4.13 -2.16 -15.99
CA GLU A 105 -3.36 -1.03 -16.53
C GLU A 105 -2.00 -0.84 -15.83
N ILE A 106 -1.72 -1.59 -14.76
CA ILE A 106 -0.47 -1.47 -13.98
C ILE A 106 0.55 -2.47 -14.54
N GLU A 107 1.73 -1.96 -14.91
CA GLU A 107 2.82 -2.77 -15.46
C GLU A 107 3.23 -3.89 -14.51
N VAL A 108 3.51 -5.06 -15.10
CA VAL A 108 3.70 -6.37 -14.43
C VAL A 108 2.44 -6.89 -13.74
N CYS A 109 1.67 -6.05 -13.05
CA CYS A 109 0.46 -6.46 -12.32
C CYS A 109 -0.68 -6.89 -13.25
N LYS A 110 -0.77 -6.35 -14.47
CA LYS A 110 -1.75 -6.76 -15.48
C LYS A 110 -1.66 -8.24 -15.85
N ASP A 111 -0.45 -8.80 -15.79
CA ASP A 111 -0.17 -10.20 -16.08
C ASP A 111 -0.23 -11.10 -14.83
N CYS A 112 -0.43 -10.52 -13.64
CA CYS A 112 -0.40 -11.24 -12.37
C CYS A 112 -1.71 -11.98 -12.08
N GLU A 113 -1.61 -13.26 -11.75
CA GLU A 113 -2.72 -14.13 -11.35
C GLU A 113 -3.43 -13.65 -10.06
N PHE A 114 -2.75 -12.88 -9.22
CA PHE A 114 -3.32 -12.33 -7.98
C PHE A 114 -3.96 -10.96 -8.16
N ARG A 115 -4.05 -10.42 -9.38
CA ARG A 115 -4.39 -9.01 -9.60
C ARG A 115 -5.73 -8.57 -9.00
N TYR A 116 -6.72 -9.47 -8.95
CA TYR A 116 -8.05 -9.16 -8.42
C TYR A 116 -8.24 -9.46 -6.92
N ILE A 117 -7.20 -9.98 -6.24
CA ILE A 117 -7.23 -10.25 -4.80
C ILE A 117 -6.15 -9.49 -4.03
N CYS A 118 -5.10 -9.04 -4.72
CA CYS A 118 -4.06 -8.19 -4.15
C CYS A 118 -4.64 -6.82 -3.77
N THR A 119 -4.24 -6.28 -2.61
CA THR A 119 -4.76 -5.00 -2.11
C THR A 119 -4.16 -3.78 -2.81
N ASP A 120 -3.05 -3.96 -3.53
CA ASP A 120 -2.28 -2.90 -4.20
C ASP A 120 -1.67 -1.85 -3.23
N CYS A 121 -0.69 -1.09 -3.71
CA CYS A 121 -0.20 0.12 -3.05
C CYS A 121 0.17 1.18 -4.09
N ARG A 122 -0.60 2.25 -4.17
CA ARG A 122 -0.30 3.41 -5.04
C ARG A 122 0.55 4.50 -4.36
N ALA A 123 0.72 4.42 -3.03
CA ALA A 123 1.56 5.36 -2.28
C ALA A 123 3.06 5.07 -2.49
N TYR A 124 3.43 3.80 -2.56
CA TYR A 124 4.81 3.33 -2.74
C TYR A 124 4.90 2.45 -3.98
N THR A 125 5.31 3.03 -5.10
CA THR A 125 5.47 2.39 -6.40
C THR A 125 6.95 2.29 -6.77
N GLU A 126 7.29 1.48 -7.77
CA GLU A 126 8.65 1.44 -8.31
C GLU A 126 9.02 2.71 -9.10
N ARG A 127 8.03 3.53 -9.47
CA ARG A 127 8.20 4.80 -10.20
C ARG A 127 8.97 4.66 -11.51
N THR A 128 8.70 3.58 -12.24
CA THR A 128 9.36 3.21 -13.50
C THR A 128 8.50 3.48 -14.73
N HIS A 129 7.17 3.58 -14.57
CA HIS A 129 6.23 3.71 -15.69
C HIS A 129 5.14 4.74 -15.37
N THR A 130 4.78 5.50 -16.40
CA THR A 130 3.72 6.50 -16.36
C THR A 130 2.86 6.34 -17.61
N ASN A 131 1.53 6.40 -17.48
CA ASN A 131 0.63 6.37 -18.64
C ASN A 131 0.58 7.74 -19.36
N ALA A 132 -0.18 7.82 -20.45
CA ALA A 132 -0.34 9.04 -21.24
C ALA A 132 -0.97 10.21 -20.47
N GLU A 133 -1.70 9.93 -19.39
CA GLU A 133 -2.36 10.91 -18.51
C GLU A 133 -1.43 11.37 -17.37
N GLY A 134 -0.19 10.87 -17.31
CA GLY A 134 0.75 11.24 -16.26
C GLY A 134 0.58 10.46 -14.95
N LEU A 135 -0.24 9.40 -14.93
CA LEU A 135 -0.43 8.55 -13.75
C LEU A 135 0.67 7.48 -13.68
N ASP A 136 1.22 7.30 -12.47
CA ASP A 136 2.15 6.22 -12.16
C ASP A 136 1.45 4.85 -12.25
N ILE A 137 1.84 4.08 -13.25
CA ILE A 137 1.34 2.73 -13.53
C ILE A 137 2.38 1.66 -13.20
N SER A 138 3.36 1.99 -12.36
CA SER A 138 4.38 1.04 -11.93
C SER A 138 3.82 0.03 -10.94
N LYS A 139 4.48 -1.12 -10.87
CA LYS A 139 4.29 -2.13 -9.83
C LYS A 139 4.49 -1.51 -8.41
N PRO A 140 3.76 -1.98 -7.39
CA PRO A 140 4.04 -1.60 -5.99
C PRO A 140 5.47 -1.92 -5.58
N LEU A 141 6.14 -0.96 -4.94
CA LEU A 141 7.53 -1.09 -4.50
C LEU A 141 7.73 -2.32 -3.60
N LYS A 142 6.80 -2.55 -2.69
CA LYS A 142 6.92 -3.58 -1.66
C LYS A 142 6.29 -4.92 -2.04
N CYS A 143 6.06 -5.12 -3.33
CA CYS A 143 5.65 -6.41 -3.88
C CYS A 143 6.88 -7.18 -4.37
N GLY A 144 7.15 -8.29 -3.68
CA GLY A 144 8.23 -9.22 -4.00
C GLY A 144 7.88 -10.25 -5.07
N TYR A 145 6.60 -10.37 -5.44
CA TYR A 145 6.12 -11.43 -6.32
C TYR A 145 6.44 -11.19 -7.79
N ASN A 146 6.90 -12.21 -8.50
CA ASN A 146 7.09 -12.18 -9.96
C ASN A 146 6.08 -13.12 -10.66
N PRO A 147 5.08 -12.58 -11.38
CA PRO A 147 4.05 -13.42 -12.02
C PRO A 147 4.57 -14.24 -13.21
N TYR A 148 5.75 -13.91 -13.75
CA TYR A 148 6.33 -14.67 -14.86
C TYR A 148 7.12 -15.90 -14.41
N THR A 149 7.52 -15.95 -13.13
CA THR A 149 8.22 -17.11 -12.53
C THR A 149 7.41 -17.81 -11.45
N GLY A 150 6.39 -17.15 -10.89
CA GLY A 150 5.59 -17.68 -9.79
C GLY A 150 6.28 -17.58 -8.42
N GLU A 151 7.35 -16.78 -8.31
CA GLU A 151 8.21 -16.75 -7.13
C GLU A 151 8.08 -15.45 -6.33
N TRP A 152 8.13 -15.57 -5.00
CA TRP A 152 8.27 -14.46 -4.09
C TRP A 152 9.74 -14.22 -3.76
N GLN A 153 10.17 -12.97 -3.82
CA GLN A 153 11.51 -12.55 -3.42
C GLN A 153 11.42 -11.41 -2.40
N GLU A 154 12.46 -11.27 -1.58
CA GLU A 154 12.56 -10.12 -0.67
C GLU A 154 12.65 -8.82 -1.50
N TRP A 155 11.60 -8.00 -1.43
CA TRP A 155 11.50 -6.79 -2.24
C TRP A 155 12.56 -5.78 -1.83
N SER A 156 12.91 -5.74 -0.55
CA SER A 156 13.78 -4.71 0.00
C SER A 156 15.24 -4.89 -0.43
N THR A 157 15.65 -6.10 -0.82
CA THR A 157 17.01 -6.40 -1.32
C THR A 157 17.15 -6.34 -2.84
N ASN A 158 16.07 -6.03 -3.58
CA ASN A 158 16.12 -6.05 -5.05
C ASN A 158 16.82 -4.80 -5.61
N PRO A 159 17.93 -4.95 -6.38
CA PRO A 159 18.70 -3.81 -6.90
C PRO A 159 17.89 -2.87 -7.80
N LEU A 160 16.87 -3.37 -8.51
CA LEU A 160 16.03 -2.57 -9.40
C LEU A 160 15.16 -1.57 -8.62
N LYS A 161 14.97 -1.78 -7.31
CA LYS A 161 14.11 -0.97 -6.45
C LYS A 161 14.86 0.12 -5.69
N GLU A 162 16.20 0.14 -5.74
CA GLU A 162 17.04 1.08 -4.98
C GLU A 162 16.68 2.54 -5.21
N LYS A 163 16.41 2.93 -6.46
CA LYS A 163 16.03 4.31 -6.80
C LYS A 163 14.74 4.73 -6.11
N ALA A 164 13.73 3.86 -6.10
CA ALA A 164 12.46 4.12 -5.45
C ALA A 164 12.61 4.11 -3.91
N ILE A 165 13.36 3.16 -3.35
CA ILE A 165 13.67 3.10 -1.91
C ILE A 165 14.30 4.41 -1.45
N LYS A 166 15.27 4.93 -2.20
CA LYS A 166 15.89 6.24 -1.94
C LYS A 166 14.90 7.40 -2.06
N TYR A 167 14.07 7.40 -3.11
CA TYR A 167 13.06 8.44 -3.30
C TYR A 167 12.11 8.56 -2.10
N TYR A 168 11.69 7.43 -1.51
CA TYR A 168 10.81 7.41 -0.34
C TYR A 168 11.55 7.51 1.00
N GLY A 169 12.86 7.67 1.00
CA GLY A 169 13.69 7.74 2.21
C GLY A 169 13.60 6.47 3.05
N MET A 170 13.58 5.30 2.42
CA MET A 170 13.41 3.99 3.07
C MET A 170 14.74 3.23 3.25
N GLU A 171 15.89 3.82 2.94
CA GLU A 171 17.19 3.13 2.93
C GLU A 171 17.55 2.52 4.29
N GLU A 172 17.36 3.27 5.38
CA GLU A 172 17.63 2.79 6.73
C GLU A 172 16.60 1.77 7.22
N TRP A 173 15.39 1.82 6.67
CA TRP A 173 14.28 0.94 7.03
C TRP A 173 14.49 -0.45 6.42
N VAL A 174 14.96 -0.49 5.17
CA VAL A 174 15.27 -1.70 4.43
C VAL A 174 16.51 -2.43 4.96
N LYS A 175 17.54 -1.70 5.42
CA LYS A 175 18.79 -2.28 5.95
C LYS A 175 18.65 -2.99 7.31
N LYS A 176 17.49 -2.87 7.99
CA LYS A 176 17.27 -3.35 9.37
C LYS A 176 16.38 -4.59 9.49
N ASN A 177 15.85 -5.11 8.38
CA ASN A 177 15.07 -6.34 8.34
C ASN A 177 15.91 -7.49 7.80
#